data_AF-A0A5C8HVN6-F1
#
_entry.id   AF-A0A5C8HVN6-F1
#
_cell.length_a   1.000
_cell.length_b   1.000
_cell.length_c   1.000
_cell.angle_alpha   90.00
_cell.angle_beta   90.00
_cell.angle_gamma   90.00
#
_symmetry.space_group_name_H-M   'P 1'
#
loop_
_entity.id
_entity.type
_entity.pdbx_description
1 polymer ?
#
loop_
_entity_poly.entity_id
_entity_poly.type
_entity_poly.pdbx_seq_one_letter_code
_entity_poly.pdbx_strand_id
1 'polypeptide(L)'
;MPFRSQDTLQEWLDEFHDLGYPVSGTLKVLPQDGEDGSNTGLVAVSLHNASTVTYIQPESQGSHRWVVTLEPRENAVVLDAAGLHGLASELSIASVLCSFLQGKSQSFSD
;
A
#
# COMPACT_ATOMS: atom_id res chain seq x y z
N MET A 1 16.77 4.45 15.28
CA MET A 1 15.43 3.83 15.27
C MET A 1 15.39 2.93 14.06
N PRO A 2 14.98 1.65 14.16
CA PRO A 2 15.06 0.74 13.03
C PRO A 2 14.02 1.21 12.03
N PHE A 3 14.54 1.90 11.06
CA PHE A 3 13.80 2.37 9.93
C PHE A 3 13.45 1.12 9.11
N ARG A 4 12.18 0.96 8.70
CA ARG A 4 11.74 -0.23 7.95
C ARG A 4 12.43 -0.19 6.60
N SER A 5 13.46 -1.01 6.41
CA SER A 5 14.19 -1.07 5.15
C SER A 5 13.25 -1.55 4.05
N GLN A 6 13.60 -1.24 2.81
CA GLN A 6 12.91 -1.78 1.64
C GLN A 6 12.80 -3.31 1.72
N ASP A 7 13.85 -3.99 2.20
CA ASP A 7 13.88 -5.45 2.35
C ASP A 7 12.83 -5.93 3.35
N THR A 8 12.69 -5.28 4.51
CA THR A 8 11.66 -5.62 5.50
C THR A 8 10.25 -5.46 4.94
N LEU A 9 10.01 -4.40 4.15
CA LEU A 9 8.71 -4.23 3.51
C LEU A 9 8.45 -5.27 2.43
N GLN A 10 9.48 -5.65 1.66
CA GLN A 10 9.36 -6.70 0.68
C GLN A 10 9.00 -8.04 1.34
N GLU A 11 9.68 -8.41 2.43
CA GLU A 11 9.36 -9.61 3.21
C GLU A 11 7.90 -9.59 3.69
N TRP A 12 7.42 -8.45 4.19
CA TRP A 12 6.03 -8.33 4.65
C TRP A 12 5.02 -8.42 3.49
N LEU A 13 5.36 -7.91 2.30
CA LEU A 13 4.50 -8.08 1.13
C LEU A 13 4.47 -9.53 0.66
N ASP A 14 5.60 -10.23 0.73
CA ASP A 14 5.67 -11.65 0.39
C ASP A 14 4.83 -12.48 1.39
N GLU A 15 4.94 -12.20 2.69
CA GLU A 15 4.06 -12.78 3.72
C GLU A 15 2.58 -12.49 3.44
N PHE A 16 2.25 -11.26 3.05
CA PHE A 16 0.87 -10.88 2.73
C PHE A 16 0.32 -11.64 1.52
N HIS A 17 1.17 -11.85 0.50
CA HIS A 17 0.82 -12.64 -0.68
C HIS A 17 0.53 -14.10 -0.31
N ASP A 18 1.32 -14.68 0.59
CA ASP A 18 1.15 -16.07 1.06
C ASP A 18 -0.14 -16.30 1.88
N LEU A 19 -0.80 -15.23 2.35
CA LEU A 19 -2.12 -15.32 2.99
C LEU A 19 -3.25 -15.62 1.98
N GLY A 20 -2.97 -15.63 0.67
CA GLY A 20 -3.91 -16.06 -0.37
C GLY A 20 -4.94 -15.01 -0.77
N TYR A 21 -4.69 -13.72 -0.48
CA TYR A 21 -5.57 -12.65 -0.94
C TYR A 21 -5.55 -12.57 -2.48
N PRO A 22 -6.71 -12.46 -3.15
CA PRO A 22 -6.79 -12.35 -4.60
C PRO A 22 -6.35 -10.95 -5.04
N VAL A 23 -5.04 -10.72 -5.11
CA VAL A 23 -4.49 -9.44 -5.54
C VAL A 23 -4.57 -9.36 -7.07
N SER A 24 -5.69 -8.86 -7.60
CA SER A 24 -5.84 -8.60 -9.04
C SER A 24 -4.97 -7.43 -9.54
N GLY A 25 -4.40 -6.64 -8.63
CA GLY A 25 -3.48 -5.54 -8.89
C GLY A 25 -2.01 -5.91 -8.68
N THR A 26 -1.10 -5.09 -9.21
CA THR A 26 0.33 -5.25 -8.92
C THR A 26 0.70 -4.49 -7.65
N LEU A 27 1.16 -5.21 -6.62
CA LEU A 27 1.80 -4.64 -5.43
C LEU A 27 3.29 -4.48 -5.70
N LYS A 28 3.84 -3.29 -5.47
CA LYS A 28 5.27 -3.02 -5.59
C LYS A 28 5.72 -2.16 -4.43
N VAL A 29 6.80 -2.54 -3.76
CA VAL A 29 7.54 -1.60 -2.93
C VAL A 29 8.22 -0.62 -3.89
N LEU A 30 7.96 0.67 -3.72
CA LEU A 30 8.69 1.69 -4.46
C LEU A 30 9.79 2.25 -3.56
N PRO A 31 11.03 2.38 -4.06
CA PRO A 31 12.03 3.16 -3.36
C PRO A 31 11.56 4.61 -3.29
N GLN A 32 11.43 5.17 -2.08
CA GLN A 32 11.26 6.61 -1.87
C GLN A 32 12.61 7.20 -1.48
N ASP A 33 13.15 8.04 -2.34
CA ASP A 33 14.15 9.03 -1.94
C ASP A 33 13.38 10.15 -1.23
N GLY A 34 13.19 10.03 0.09
CA GLY A 34 12.61 11.13 0.87
C GLY A 34 13.44 12.41 0.72
N GLU A 35 12.84 13.58 0.96
CA GLU A 35 13.54 14.90 0.83
C GLU A 35 14.85 15.00 1.64
N ASP A 36 15.08 14.10 2.62
CA ASP A 36 16.31 14.00 3.41
C ASP A 36 17.05 12.64 3.26
N GLY A 37 16.79 11.86 2.22
CA GLY A 37 17.34 10.51 2.05
C GLY A 37 16.81 9.48 3.05
N SER A 38 15.75 9.83 3.79
CA SER A 38 15.01 8.90 4.64
C SER A 38 14.12 8.01 3.76
N ASN A 39 14.34 6.71 3.81
CA ASN A 39 13.75 5.69 2.93
C ASN A 39 12.26 5.40 3.21
N THR A 40 11.39 6.41 3.38
CA THR A 40 10.08 6.28 4.04
C THR A 40 9.26 5.17 3.40
N GLY A 41 9.10 4.06 4.13
CA GLY A 41 8.57 2.82 3.60
C GLY A 41 7.28 3.01 2.81
N LEU A 42 7.38 2.96 1.48
CA LEU A 42 6.29 3.24 0.55
C LEU A 42 5.94 1.99 -0.23
N VAL A 43 4.67 1.59 -0.12
CA VAL A 43 4.11 0.51 -0.92
C VAL A 43 3.17 1.10 -1.94
N ALA A 44 3.46 0.90 -3.23
CA ALA A 44 2.55 1.24 -4.30
C ALA A 44 1.60 0.08 -4.62
N VAL A 45 0.34 0.43 -4.78
CA VAL A 45 -0.75 -0.46 -5.16
C VAL A 45 -1.33 0.07 -6.45
N SER A 46 -1.28 -0.76 -7.50
CA SER A 46 -1.94 -0.46 -8.78
C SER A 46 -3.37 -0.99 -8.76
N LEU A 47 -4.35 -0.09 -8.76
CA LEU A 47 -5.77 -0.43 -8.89
C LEU A 47 -6.10 -0.61 -10.38
N HIS A 48 -6.42 -1.82 -10.83
CA HIS A 48 -6.63 -2.11 -12.25
C HIS A 48 -7.87 -1.40 -12.79
N ASN A 49 -8.96 -1.38 -12.03
CA ASN A 49 -10.23 -0.78 -12.47
C ASN A 49 -10.22 0.75 -12.43
N ALA A 50 -9.32 1.36 -11.66
CA ALA A 50 -9.12 2.79 -11.70
C ALA A 50 -8.02 3.19 -12.68
N SER A 51 -6.88 2.49 -12.79
CA SER A 51 -5.63 3.07 -13.32
C SER A 51 -5.13 4.27 -12.49
N THR A 52 -5.36 4.27 -11.18
CA THR A 52 -4.77 5.25 -10.24
C THR A 52 -3.60 4.60 -9.51
N VAL A 53 -2.52 5.36 -9.34
CA VAL A 53 -1.46 5.01 -8.39
C VAL A 53 -1.98 5.30 -6.98
N THR A 54 -2.09 4.24 -6.18
CA THR A 54 -2.41 4.33 -4.76
C THR A 54 -1.15 3.99 -4.00
N TYR A 55 -0.83 4.72 -2.94
CA TYR A 55 0.29 4.36 -2.09
C TYR A 55 -0.11 4.23 -0.63
N ILE A 56 0.63 3.38 0.07
CA ILE A 56 0.48 3.10 1.49
C ILE A 56 1.82 3.40 2.17
N GLN A 57 1.77 4.23 3.20
CA GLN A 57 2.94 4.66 3.95
C GLN A 57 2.58 4.95 5.41
N PRO A 58 3.57 5.02 6.32
CA PRO A 58 3.36 5.58 7.65
C PRO A 58 2.83 7.02 7.58
N GLU A 59 1.94 7.39 8.50
CA GLU A 59 1.41 8.77 8.60
C GLU A 59 2.50 9.82 8.79
N SER A 60 3.58 9.45 9.48
CA SER A 60 4.76 10.26 9.71
C SER A 60 5.96 9.36 10.02
N GLN A 61 7.18 9.92 10.01
CA GLN A 61 8.37 9.16 10.35
C GLN A 61 8.25 8.55 11.77
N GLY A 62 8.51 7.24 11.88
CA GLY A 62 8.38 6.51 13.13
C GLY A 62 6.94 6.17 13.54
N SER A 63 5.92 6.60 12.78
CA SER A 63 4.54 6.25 13.08
C SER A 63 4.28 4.75 12.89
N HIS A 64 3.47 4.20 13.80
CA HIS A 64 2.86 2.88 13.63
C HIS A 64 1.54 2.96 12.87
N ARG A 65 0.98 4.16 12.69
CA ARG A 65 -0.24 4.35 11.91
C ARG A 65 0.12 4.42 10.44
N TRP A 66 -0.56 3.62 9.63
CA TRP A 66 -0.42 3.62 8.18
C TRP A 66 -1.64 4.27 7.54
N VAL A 67 -1.41 4.92 6.40
CA VAL A 67 -2.44 5.61 5.63
C VAL A 67 -2.37 5.19 4.18
N VAL A 68 -3.51 5.22 3.52
CA VAL A 68 -3.64 4.99 2.07
C VAL A 68 -3.94 6.34 1.42
N THR A 69 -3.15 6.72 0.42
CA THR A 69 -3.43 7.89 -0.41
C THR A 69 -3.83 7.47 -1.81
N LEU A 70 -4.98 7.99 -2.25
CA LEU A 70 -5.47 7.90 -3.61
C LEU A 70 -5.08 9.19 -4.32
N GLU A 71 -4.14 9.11 -5.26
CA GLU A 71 -3.70 10.31 -5.97
C GLU A 71 -4.82 10.89 -6.84
N PRO A 72 -4.94 12.23 -6.87
CA PRO A 72 -5.88 12.90 -7.76
C PRO A 72 -5.59 12.54 -9.22
N ARG A 73 -6.66 12.50 -10.01
CA ARG A 73 -6.58 12.17 -11.43
C ARG A 73 -6.85 13.40 -12.26
N GLU A 74 -6.18 13.50 -13.41
CA GLU A 74 -6.48 14.54 -14.40
C GLU A 74 -7.87 14.35 -15.03
N ASN A 75 -8.32 13.10 -15.17
CA ASN A 75 -9.58 12.75 -15.82
C ASN A 75 -10.46 11.87 -14.92
N ALA A 76 -11.77 12.12 -15.00
CA ALA A 76 -12.78 11.28 -14.36
C ALA A 76 -12.72 9.84 -14.88
N VAL A 77 -13.06 8.90 -14.00
CA VAL A 77 -13.22 7.48 -14.34
C VAL A 77 -14.69 7.18 -14.48
N VAL A 78 -15.07 6.59 -15.61
CA VAL A 78 -16.42 6.12 -15.87
C VAL A 78 -16.39 4.60 -15.84
N LEU A 79 -17.16 4.00 -14.93
CA LEU A 79 -17.24 2.55 -14.75
C LEU A 79 -18.70 2.11 -14.85
N ASP A 80 -18.91 0.92 -15.40
CA ASP A 80 -20.17 0.19 -15.26
C ASP A 80 -20.24 -0.51 -13.89
N ALA A 81 -21.32 -1.26 -13.65
CA ALA A 81 -21.52 -1.95 -12.38
C ALA A 81 -20.41 -2.97 -12.08
N ALA A 82 -19.90 -3.66 -13.09
CA ALA A 82 -18.84 -4.66 -12.93
C ALA A 82 -17.50 -3.98 -12.59
N GLY A 83 -17.14 -2.91 -13.31
CA GLY A 83 -15.92 -2.14 -13.05
C GLY A 83 -15.95 -1.46 -11.68
N LEU A 84 -17.10 -0.93 -11.26
CA LEU A 84 -17.25 -0.34 -9.92
C LEU A 84 -17.11 -1.40 -8.81
N HIS A 85 -17.66 -2.59 -9.01
CA HIS A 85 -17.48 -3.72 -8.09
C HIS A 85 -16.01 -4.17 -8.03
N GLY A 86 -15.34 -4.25 -9.19
CA GLY A 86 -13.91 -4.54 -9.26
C GLY A 86 -13.07 -3.53 -8.47
N LEU A 87 -13.33 -2.23 -8.65
CA LEU A 87 -12.66 -1.18 -7.89
C LEU A 87 -12.93 -1.29 -6.37
N ALA A 88 -14.17 -1.59 -5.96
CA ALA A 88 -14.48 -1.79 -4.54
C ALA A 88 -13.73 -2.99 -3.93
N SER A 89 -13.55 -4.07 -4.70
CA SER A 89 -12.75 -5.23 -4.28
C SER A 89 -11.27 -4.85 -4.13
N GLU A 90 -10.71 -4.08 -5.07
CA GLU A 90 -9.32 -3.62 -4.99
C GLU A 90 -9.08 -2.71 -3.78
N LEU A 91 -10.00 -1.77 -3.52
CA LEU A 91 -9.95 -0.89 -2.34
C LEU A 91 -10.05 -1.68 -1.03
N SER A 92 -10.85 -2.75 -1.01
CA SER A 92 -10.95 -3.64 0.14
C SER A 92 -9.61 -4.33 0.42
N ILE A 93 -8.93 -4.83 -0.62
CA ILE A 93 -7.60 -5.44 -0.48
C ILE A 93 -6.57 -4.41 0.00
N ALA A 94 -6.58 -3.20 -0.55
CA ALA A 94 -5.69 -2.13 -0.11
C ALA A 94 -5.89 -1.77 1.37
N SER A 95 -7.14 -1.78 1.86
CA SER A 95 -7.46 -1.57 3.28
C SER A 95 -6.92 -2.70 4.17
N VAL A 96 -7.02 -3.96 3.73
CA VAL A 96 -6.48 -5.11 4.46
C VAL A 96 -4.95 -5.04 4.51
N LEU A 97 -4.29 -4.71 3.39
CA LEU A 97 -2.85 -4.52 3.33
C LEU A 97 -2.37 -3.40 4.27
N CYS A 98 -3.05 -2.25 4.26
CA CYS A 98 -2.74 -1.15 5.17
C CYS A 98 -2.83 -1.59 6.64
N SER A 99 -3.89 -2.33 6.99
CA SER A 99 -4.08 -2.86 8.35
C SER A 99 -3.00 -3.87 8.73
N PHE A 100 -2.60 -4.74 7.79
CA PHE A 100 -1.53 -5.71 7.98
C PHE A 100 -0.19 -5.02 8.24
N LEU A 101 0.19 -4.03 7.41
CA LEU A 101 1.43 -3.26 7.57
C LEU A 101 1.47 -2.52 8.91
N GLN A 102 0.33 -1.96 9.33
CA GLN A 102 0.19 -1.35 10.66
C GLN A 102 0.38 -2.37 11.79
N GLY A 103 -0.21 -3.57 11.69
CA GLY A 103 -0.03 -4.64 12.67
C GLY A 103 1.43 -5.07 12.79
N LYS A 104 2.08 -5.38 11.66
CA LYS A 104 3.52 -5.72 11.61
C LYS A 104 4.37 -4.61 12.23
N SER A 105 4.05 -3.37 11.90
CA SER A 105 4.72 -2.18 12.40
C SER A 105 4.61 -1.98 13.91
N GLN A 106 3.50 -2.37 14.53
CA GLN A 106 3.31 -2.31 15.98
C GLN A 106 4.10 -3.42 16.67
N SER A 107 4.08 -4.64 16.12
CA SER A 107 4.82 -5.80 16.68
C SER A 107 6.33 -5.74 16.49
N PHE A 108 6.85 -4.91 15.59
CA PHE A 108 8.28 -4.77 15.32
C PHE A 108 9.04 -3.88 16.31
N SER A 109 8.34 -3.22 17.25
CA SER A 109 8.95 -2.30 18.23
C SER A 109 9.01 -2.85 19.67
N ASP A 110 8.70 -4.13 19.85
CA ASP A 110 9.04 -4.95 21.03
C ASP A 110 10.28 -5.82 20.73
#